data_AF-A0AAD5HUE3-F1
#
_entry.id   AF-A0AAD5HUE3-F1
#
_cell.length_a   1.000
_cell.length_b   1.000
_cell.length_c   1.000
_cell.angle_alpha   90.00
_cell.angle_beta   90.00
_cell.angle_gamma   90.00
#
_symmetry.space_group_name_H-M   'P 1'
#
loop_
_entity.id
_entity.type
_entity.pdbx_description
1 polymer ?
#
loop_
_entity_poly.entity_id
_entity_poly.type
_entity_poly.pdbx_seq_one_letter_code
_entity_poly.pdbx_strand_id
1 'polypeptide(L)'
;MSDGKYVDGSYWFYAPNKGAAIFFCIAFCASGCVHAWQSSHYKCWILTPLFAFCCLLFTAGFALREYGAFHYDNLNIFIASICITYAAPPLLELQNYHILGRILYYVPYHSPIHPGRVLTTFGFVSAIIESLNGWGASYSANQSLSDKAIATGHALIKASLLLQVIVLVLFVVLATVFHRRCVLNGVRNDRLQSSLITLYISTTLILARTIYRIIEYFSVAELRYGPGFDPSTINPVVRYEWFFYVFEAAVMLINTVMFNVRHPRRYLPKSNKIYLAPDGVTEVEGPGFKDPRPFWQTLIDPFDTIGLTTGKGRETERFWETNDDTTKRNSGRTKSDVETV
;
A
#
# COMPACT_ATOMS: atom_id res chain seq x y z
N MET A 1 -17.01 15.95 20.25
CA MET A 1 -15.55 15.75 20.11
C MET A 1 -15.08 15.41 21.50
N SER A 2 -14.45 14.26 21.74
CA SER A 2 -14.11 13.89 23.12
C SER A 2 -13.24 15.00 23.72
N ASP A 3 -13.72 15.62 24.80
CA ASP A 3 -13.21 16.90 25.36
C ASP A 3 -11.78 16.80 25.94
N GLY A 4 -11.02 15.76 25.56
CA GLY A 4 -9.72 15.40 26.12
C GLY A 4 -9.80 15.09 27.62
N LYS A 5 -10.99 14.88 28.16
CA LYS A 5 -11.21 14.53 29.57
C LYS A 5 -10.96 13.05 29.75
N TYR A 6 -10.12 12.72 30.72
CA TYR A 6 -9.88 11.35 31.13
C TYR A 6 -11.17 10.74 31.68
N VAL A 7 -11.47 9.52 31.26
CA VAL A 7 -12.63 8.75 31.73
C VAL A 7 -12.14 7.46 32.35
N ASP A 8 -12.44 7.27 33.63
CA ASP A 8 -12.02 6.08 34.35
C ASP A 8 -12.68 4.81 33.80
N GLY A 9 -11.91 3.72 33.74
CA GLY A 9 -12.34 2.46 33.12
C GLY A 9 -12.38 2.44 31.60
N SER A 10 -12.08 3.55 30.90
CA SER A 10 -11.99 3.55 29.42
C SER A 10 -10.61 3.09 28.93
N TYR A 11 -10.59 2.05 28.10
CA TYR A 11 -9.36 1.62 27.42
C TYR A 11 -8.85 2.62 26.36
N TRP A 12 -9.69 3.57 25.94
CA TRP A 12 -9.30 4.66 25.05
C TRP A 12 -8.79 5.89 25.79
N PHE A 13 -8.67 5.88 27.13
CA PHE A 13 -8.38 7.04 28.00
C PHE A 13 -9.47 8.12 28.03
N TYR A 14 -10.27 8.24 26.98
CA TYR A 14 -11.40 9.16 26.83
C TYR A 14 -12.68 8.38 26.51
N ALA A 15 -13.85 9.04 26.62
CA ALA A 15 -15.09 8.50 26.06
C ALA A 15 -15.10 8.65 24.53
N PRO A 16 -15.13 7.55 23.74
CA PRO A 16 -15.09 7.64 22.29
C PRO A 16 -16.31 8.35 21.68
N ASN A 17 -16.10 9.03 20.56
CA ASN A 17 -17.15 9.74 19.84
C ASN A 17 -17.98 8.79 18.98
N LYS A 18 -19.23 8.58 19.41
CA LYS A 18 -20.23 7.74 18.73
C LYS A 18 -20.51 8.18 17.30
N GLY A 19 -20.77 9.48 17.08
CA GLY A 19 -21.17 10.01 15.77
C GLY A 19 -20.07 9.92 14.73
N ALA A 20 -18.81 10.16 15.13
CA ALA A 20 -17.67 10.03 14.24
C ALA A 20 -17.44 8.57 13.82
N ALA A 21 -17.53 7.61 14.75
CA ALA A 21 -17.41 6.19 14.43
C ALA A 21 -18.47 5.72 13.42
N ILE A 22 -19.74 6.12 13.61
CA ILE A 22 -20.84 5.84 12.68
C ILE A 22 -20.55 6.40 11.29
N PHE A 23 -20.13 7.67 11.21
CA PHE A 23 -19.82 8.32 9.94
C PHE A 23 -18.74 7.55 9.16
N PHE A 24 -17.62 7.23 9.80
CA PHE A 24 -16.54 6.50 9.13
C PHE A 24 -16.95 5.08 8.75
N CYS A 25 -17.70 4.38 9.61
CA CYS A 25 -18.26 3.06 9.30
C CYS A 25 -19.08 3.09 8.00
N ILE A 26 -20.05 4.01 7.90
CA ILE A 26 -20.91 4.16 6.71
C ILE A 26 -20.08 4.58 5.50
N ALA A 27 -19.15 5.52 5.66
CA ALA A 27 -18.32 6.03 4.57
C ALA A 27 -17.42 4.94 3.97
N PHE A 28 -16.76 4.12 4.79
CA PHE A 28 -15.96 2.99 4.32
C PHE A 28 -16.82 1.89 3.69
N CYS A 29 -17.99 1.62 4.26
CA CYS A 29 -18.94 0.66 3.69
C CYS A 29 -19.41 1.10 2.29
N ALA A 30 -19.85 2.36 2.16
CA ALA A 30 -20.27 2.94 0.89
C ALA A 30 -19.13 2.93 -0.13
N SER A 31 -17.91 3.34 0.28
CA SER A 31 -16.71 3.30 -0.55
C SER A 31 -16.41 1.87 -1.04
N GLY A 32 -16.52 0.87 -0.16
CA GLY A 32 -16.35 -0.54 -0.50
C GLY A 32 -17.42 -1.07 -1.46
N CYS A 33 -18.70 -0.73 -1.26
CA CYS A 33 -19.79 -1.11 -2.14
C CYS A 33 -19.61 -0.51 -3.55
N VAL A 34 -19.25 0.77 -3.63
CA VAL A 34 -18.92 1.43 -4.91
C VAL A 34 -17.75 0.72 -5.59
N HIS A 35 -16.68 0.40 -4.84
CA HIS A 35 -15.52 -0.29 -5.39
C HIS A 35 -15.85 -1.70 -5.90
N ALA A 36 -16.67 -2.45 -5.16
CA ALA A 36 -17.13 -3.78 -5.54
C ALA A 36 -17.99 -3.74 -6.81
N TRP A 37 -18.90 -2.76 -6.91
CA TRP A 37 -19.66 -2.51 -8.12
C TRP A 37 -18.75 -2.16 -9.30
N GLN A 38 -17.81 -1.24 -9.13
CA GLN A 38 -16.83 -0.88 -10.16
C GLN A 38 -16.00 -2.08 -10.61
N SER A 39 -15.51 -2.89 -9.66
CA SER A 39 -14.71 -4.08 -9.94
C SER A 39 -15.48 -5.13 -10.76
N SER A 40 -16.78 -5.25 -10.48
CA SER A 40 -17.69 -6.14 -11.22
C SER A 40 -18.02 -5.60 -12.60
N HIS A 41 -18.35 -4.31 -12.70
CA HIS A 41 -18.69 -3.64 -13.94
C HIS A 41 -17.52 -3.62 -14.93
N TYR A 42 -16.32 -3.26 -14.47
CA TYR A 42 -15.11 -3.20 -15.30
C TYR A 42 -14.37 -4.56 -15.43
N LYS A 43 -14.91 -5.63 -14.84
CA LYS A 43 -14.34 -6.99 -14.82
C LYS A 43 -12.87 -7.02 -14.40
N CYS A 44 -12.55 -6.32 -13.30
CA CYS A 44 -11.19 -6.09 -12.84
C CYS A 44 -10.95 -6.50 -11.37
N TRP A 45 -11.74 -7.43 -10.84
CA TRP A 45 -11.55 -8.00 -9.50
C TRP A 45 -10.13 -8.50 -9.22
N ILE A 46 -9.42 -9.00 -10.23
CA ILE A 46 -8.03 -9.46 -10.11
C ILE A 46 -7.07 -8.28 -9.90
N LEU A 47 -7.40 -7.08 -10.40
CA LEU A 47 -6.53 -5.91 -10.32
C LEU A 47 -6.58 -5.25 -8.94
N THR A 48 -7.75 -5.22 -8.32
CA THR A 48 -8.06 -4.43 -7.11
C THR A 48 -8.67 -5.22 -5.94
N PRO A 49 -8.32 -6.51 -5.70
CA PRO A 49 -9.02 -7.32 -4.71
C PRO A 49 -8.84 -6.79 -3.27
N LEU A 50 -7.69 -6.20 -2.97
CA LEU A 50 -7.36 -5.74 -1.63
C LEU A 50 -8.12 -4.47 -1.23
N PHE A 51 -8.53 -3.61 -2.18
CA PHE A 51 -9.27 -2.39 -1.85
C PHE A 51 -10.63 -2.70 -1.20
N ALA A 52 -11.39 -3.61 -1.81
CA ALA A 52 -12.68 -4.04 -1.26
C ALA A 52 -12.51 -4.69 0.12
N PHE A 53 -11.48 -5.52 0.28
CA PHE A 53 -11.16 -6.15 1.56
C PHE A 53 -10.75 -5.14 2.64
N CYS A 54 -9.95 -4.12 2.30
CA CYS A 54 -9.59 -3.06 3.24
C CYS A 54 -10.81 -2.23 3.66
N CYS A 55 -11.73 -1.93 2.75
CA CYS A 55 -12.98 -1.24 3.09
C CYS A 55 -13.85 -2.08 4.05
N LEU A 56 -13.88 -3.40 3.87
CA LEU A 56 -14.54 -4.32 4.80
C LEU A 56 -13.90 -4.26 6.19
N LEU A 57 -12.56 -4.33 6.26
CA LEU A 57 -11.82 -4.23 7.53
C LEU A 57 -12.10 -2.89 8.23
N PHE A 58 -12.01 -1.77 7.53
CA PHE A 58 -12.36 -0.47 8.12
C PHE A 58 -13.80 -0.44 8.61
N THR A 59 -14.76 -0.91 7.81
CA THR A 59 -16.18 -0.98 8.21
C THR A 59 -16.35 -1.78 9.50
N ALA A 60 -15.75 -2.97 9.59
CA ALA A 60 -15.80 -3.80 10.79
C ALA A 60 -15.09 -3.14 11.99
N GLY A 61 -13.92 -2.54 11.78
CA GLY A 61 -13.15 -1.85 12.82
C GLY A 61 -13.90 -0.66 13.41
N PHE A 62 -14.55 0.14 12.57
CA PHE A 62 -15.37 1.29 13.00
C PHE A 62 -16.72 0.88 13.59
N ALA A 63 -17.34 -0.21 13.12
CA ALA A 63 -18.53 -0.77 13.76
C ALA A 63 -18.21 -1.26 15.19
N LEU A 64 -17.08 -1.93 15.38
CA LEU A 64 -16.60 -2.31 16.71
C LEU A 64 -16.22 -1.10 17.56
N ARG A 65 -15.66 -0.04 16.94
CA ARG A 65 -15.35 1.20 17.63
C ARG A 65 -16.61 1.91 18.13
N GLU A 66 -17.66 1.92 17.31
CA GLU A 66 -18.97 2.44 17.71
C GLU A 66 -19.54 1.64 18.88
N TYR A 67 -19.56 0.31 18.79
CA TYR A 67 -20.00 -0.54 19.89
C TYR A 67 -19.20 -0.27 21.17
N GLY A 68 -17.87 -0.15 21.05
CA GLY A 68 -16.95 0.21 22.13
C GLY A 68 -17.20 1.62 22.68
N ALA A 69 -17.76 2.55 21.90
CA ALA A 69 -18.15 3.87 22.40
C ALA A 69 -19.36 3.81 23.36
N PHE A 70 -20.13 2.73 23.35
CA PHE A 70 -21.19 2.46 24.34
C PHE A 70 -20.70 1.56 25.49
N HIS A 71 -19.65 0.77 25.28
CA HIS A 71 -19.09 -0.21 26.23
C HIS A 71 -17.56 -0.08 26.28
N TYR A 72 -17.06 1.07 26.74
CA TYR A 72 -15.63 1.42 26.67
C TYR A 72 -14.75 0.71 27.70
N ASP A 73 -15.37 -0.04 28.61
CA ASP A 73 -14.80 -0.95 29.61
C ASP A 73 -14.58 -2.38 29.06
N ASN A 74 -14.97 -2.66 27.81
CA ASN A 74 -14.78 -3.98 27.21
C ASN A 74 -13.44 -4.09 26.46
N LEU A 75 -12.49 -4.80 27.09
CA LEU A 75 -11.14 -4.99 26.54
C LEU A 75 -11.14 -5.72 25.18
N ASN A 76 -11.98 -6.74 25.01
CA ASN A 76 -11.98 -7.54 23.78
C ASN A 76 -12.42 -6.71 22.57
N ILE A 77 -13.40 -5.83 22.76
CA ILE A 77 -13.88 -4.93 21.70
C ILE A 77 -12.86 -3.84 21.40
N PHE A 78 -12.20 -3.30 22.43
CA PHE A 78 -11.08 -2.38 22.26
C PHE A 78 -9.99 -2.98 21.36
N ILE A 79 -9.50 -4.17 21.73
CA ILE A 79 -8.46 -4.88 20.99
C ILE A 79 -8.93 -5.17 19.56
N ALA A 80 -10.13 -5.73 19.40
CA ALA A 80 -10.65 -6.09 18.08
C ALA A 80 -10.79 -4.86 17.16
N SER A 81 -11.33 -3.74 17.68
CA SER A 81 -11.47 -2.49 16.93
C SER A 81 -10.12 -1.96 16.46
N ILE A 82 -9.12 -1.92 17.35
CA ILE A 82 -7.78 -1.44 17.05
C ILE A 82 -7.06 -2.35 16.04
N CYS A 83 -7.04 -3.66 16.29
CA CYS A 83 -6.33 -4.62 15.43
C CYS A 83 -6.91 -4.64 14.01
N ILE A 84 -8.25 -4.69 13.88
CA ILE A 84 -8.92 -4.73 12.57
C ILE A 84 -8.69 -3.43 11.81
N THR A 85 -8.79 -2.28 12.48
CA THR A 85 -8.57 -0.97 11.83
C THR A 85 -7.13 -0.83 11.35
N TYR A 86 -6.14 -1.24 12.16
CA TYR A 86 -4.73 -1.10 11.81
C TYR A 86 -4.21 -2.15 10.83
N ALA A 87 -4.92 -3.27 10.63
CA ALA A 87 -4.59 -4.27 9.63
C ALA A 87 -4.86 -3.81 8.19
N ALA A 88 -5.76 -2.85 7.97
CA ALA A 88 -6.15 -2.42 6.63
C ALA A 88 -5.08 -1.60 5.87
N PRO A 89 -4.38 -0.60 6.46
CA PRO A 89 -3.42 0.22 5.72
C PRO A 89 -2.24 -0.56 5.09
N PRO A 90 -1.59 -1.53 5.75
CA PRO A 90 -0.55 -2.34 5.12
C PRO A 90 -1.04 -3.14 3.90
N LEU A 91 -2.30 -3.57 3.91
CA LEU A 91 -2.92 -4.25 2.77
C LEU A 91 -3.24 -3.29 1.61
N LEU A 92 -3.59 -2.03 1.91
CA LEU A 92 -3.69 -0.98 0.89
C LEU A 92 -2.31 -0.67 0.28
N GLU A 93 -1.24 -0.73 1.07
CA GLU A 93 0.12 -0.58 0.56
C GLU A 93 0.52 -1.75 -0.34
N LEU A 94 0.19 -2.99 0.04
CA LEU A 94 0.37 -4.17 -0.81
C LEU A 94 -0.33 -4.03 -2.17
N GLN A 95 -1.51 -3.40 -2.18
CA GLN A 95 -2.24 -3.08 -3.39
C GLN A 95 -1.54 -2.02 -4.26
N ASN A 96 -0.87 -1.03 -3.65
CA ASN A 96 0.00 -0.10 -4.37
C ASN A 96 1.20 -0.82 -5.00
N TYR A 97 1.79 -1.81 -4.32
CA TYR A 97 2.87 -2.63 -4.90
C TYR A 97 2.40 -3.38 -6.14
N HIS A 98 1.19 -3.95 -6.08
CA HIS A 98 0.58 -4.59 -7.22
C HIS A 98 0.34 -3.62 -8.39
N ILE A 99 -0.16 -2.41 -8.10
CA ILE A 99 -0.37 -1.37 -9.13
C ILE A 99 0.94 -0.93 -9.75
N LEU A 100 2.00 -0.71 -8.96
CA LEU A 100 3.31 -0.36 -9.50
C LEU A 100 3.83 -1.49 -10.40
N GLY A 101 3.73 -2.75 -9.97
CA GLY A 101 4.06 -3.90 -10.82
C GLY A 101 3.36 -3.82 -12.19
N ARG A 102 2.07 -3.51 -12.22
CA ARG A 102 1.28 -3.33 -13.45
C ARG A 102 1.75 -2.13 -14.30
N ILE A 103 2.11 -1.02 -13.67
CA ILE A 103 2.69 0.14 -14.35
C ILE A 103 4.02 -0.23 -15.01
N LEU A 104 4.85 -1.02 -14.33
CA LEU A 104 6.12 -1.50 -14.84
C LEU A 104 5.93 -2.49 -16.00
N TYR A 105 4.88 -3.33 -15.96
CA TYR A 105 4.48 -4.18 -17.10
C TYR A 105 4.04 -3.35 -18.33
N TYR A 106 3.49 -2.16 -18.11
CA TYR A 106 3.02 -1.30 -19.20
C TYR A 106 4.17 -0.63 -19.96
N VAL A 107 5.30 -0.32 -19.30
CA VAL A 107 6.51 0.26 -19.92
C VAL A 107 7.76 -0.50 -19.48
N PRO A 108 7.94 -1.75 -19.94
CA PRO A 108 8.91 -2.65 -19.33
C PRO A 108 10.37 -2.28 -19.67
N TYR A 109 10.63 -1.62 -20.80
CA TYR A 109 11.98 -1.17 -21.23
C TYR A 109 12.59 -0.07 -20.36
N HIS A 110 11.82 0.58 -19.50
CA HIS A 110 12.32 1.54 -18.51
C HIS A 110 12.23 1.06 -17.07
N SER A 111 11.75 -0.17 -16.86
CA SER A 111 11.57 -0.77 -15.55
C SER A 111 12.93 -1.00 -14.84
N PRO A 112 13.15 -0.47 -13.62
CA PRO A 112 14.38 -0.71 -12.87
C PRO A 112 14.49 -2.12 -12.31
N ILE A 113 13.36 -2.77 -12.06
CA ILE A 113 13.26 -4.17 -11.64
C ILE A 113 12.26 -4.90 -12.52
N HIS A 114 12.37 -6.23 -12.59
CA HIS A 114 11.38 -7.02 -13.30
C HIS A 114 9.97 -6.75 -12.73
N PRO A 115 8.97 -6.39 -13.56
CA PRO A 115 7.64 -5.98 -13.11
C PRO A 115 6.94 -6.97 -12.16
N GLY A 116 7.10 -8.28 -12.42
CA GLY A 116 6.55 -9.35 -11.57
C GLY A 116 7.19 -9.48 -10.19
N ARG A 117 8.36 -8.86 -9.94
CA ARG A 117 9.08 -8.95 -8.66
C ARG A 117 8.69 -7.86 -7.67
N VAL A 118 8.10 -6.75 -8.14
CA VAL A 118 7.69 -5.64 -7.27
C VAL A 118 6.79 -6.14 -6.13
N LEU A 119 5.72 -6.85 -6.47
CA LEU A 119 4.78 -7.36 -5.49
C LEU A 119 5.41 -8.42 -4.57
N THR A 120 6.20 -9.34 -5.12
CA THR A 120 6.79 -10.43 -4.33
C THR A 120 7.84 -9.90 -3.35
N THR A 121 8.71 -9.00 -3.79
CA THR A 121 9.77 -8.42 -2.94
C THR A 121 9.19 -7.53 -1.85
N PHE A 122 8.44 -6.49 -2.23
CA PHE A 122 7.91 -5.55 -1.25
C PHE A 122 6.83 -6.21 -0.38
N GLY A 123 5.99 -7.08 -0.97
CA GLY A 123 4.98 -7.83 -0.21
C GLY A 123 5.57 -8.79 0.81
N PHE A 124 6.67 -9.49 0.49
CA PHE A 124 7.35 -10.36 1.45
C PHE A 124 8.01 -9.57 2.58
N VAL A 125 8.72 -8.49 2.26
CA VAL A 125 9.34 -7.63 3.28
C VAL A 125 8.26 -7.03 4.19
N SER A 126 7.17 -6.51 3.61
CA SER A 126 6.01 -6.04 4.39
C SER A 126 5.40 -7.14 5.24
N ALA A 127 5.26 -8.38 4.74
CA ALA A 127 4.74 -9.49 5.55
C ALA A 127 5.62 -9.81 6.77
N ILE A 128 6.95 -9.75 6.64
CA ILE A 128 7.87 -9.88 7.79
C ILE A 128 7.63 -8.74 8.77
N ILE A 129 7.57 -7.50 8.29
CA ILE A 129 7.37 -6.31 9.12
C ILE A 129 6.04 -6.38 9.89
N GLU A 130 4.95 -6.76 9.22
CA GLU A 130 3.64 -6.93 9.87
C GLU A 130 3.63 -8.09 10.86
N SER A 131 4.41 -9.15 10.61
CA SER A 131 4.58 -10.25 11.58
C SER A 131 5.30 -9.77 12.84
N LEU A 132 6.36 -8.96 12.70
CA LEU A 132 7.07 -8.34 13.83
C LEU A 132 6.14 -7.41 14.61
N ASN A 133 5.31 -6.63 13.91
CA ASN A 133 4.32 -5.74 14.53
C ASN A 133 3.28 -6.53 15.34
N GLY A 134 2.69 -7.58 14.75
CA GLY A 134 1.72 -8.43 15.43
C GLY A 134 2.28 -9.16 16.65
N TRP A 135 3.49 -9.73 16.54
CA TRP A 135 4.18 -10.33 17.68
C TRP A 135 4.52 -9.31 18.76
N GLY A 136 5.01 -8.14 18.35
CA GLY A 136 5.31 -7.04 19.26
C GLY A 136 4.09 -6.56 20.03
N ALA A 137 2.94 -6.45 19.37
CA ALA A 137 1.66 -6.08 19.98
C ALA A 137 1.15 -7.13 20.98
N SER A 138 1.28 -8.42 20.65
CA SER A 138 0.92 -9.50 21.56
C SER A 138 1.79 -9.48 22.83
N TYR A 139 3.09 -9.27 22.69
CA TYR A 139 4.02 -9.24 23.82
C TYR A 139 3.88 -7.97 24.68
N SER A 140 3.67 -6.81 24.07
CA SER A 140 3.55 -5.54 24.81
C SER A 140 2.22 -5.42 25.56
N ALA A 141 1.15 -6.02 25.03
CA ALA A 141 -0.17 -5.99 25.67
C ALA A 141 -0.31 -7.04 26.80
N ASN A 142 0.49 -8.12 26.78
CA ASN A 142 0.35 -9.21 27.73
C ASN A 142 1.10 -8.96 29.05
N GLN A 143 0.37 -8.43 30.03
CA GLN A 143 0.89 -8.14 31.38
C GLN A 143 1.24 -9.39 32.21
N SER A 144 0.94 -10.60 31.72
CA SER A 144 1.36 -11.84 32.40
C SER A 144 2.79 -12.27 32.04
N LEU A 145 3.44 -11.60 31.09
CA LEU A 145 4.81 -11.88 30.67
C LEU A 145 5.83 -11.17 31.57
N SER A 146 7.09 -11.59 31.50
CA SER A 146 8.18 -10.90 32.21
C SER A 146 8.40 -9.49 31.65
N ASP A 147 8.89 -8.56 32.48
CA ASP A 147 9.22 -7.19 32.07
C ASP A 147 10.15 -7.15 30.85
N LYS A 148 11.09 -8.10 30.76
CA LYS A 148 11.98 -8.26 29.61
C LYS A 148 11.24 -8.61 28.33
N ALA A 149 10.24 -9.50 28.41
CA ALA A 149 9.42 -9.88 27.26
C ALA A 149 8.51 -8.73 26.83
N ILE A 150 7.89 -7.99 27.76
CA ILE A 150 7.10 -6.78 27.47
C ILE A 150 7.97 -5.72 26.79
N ALA A 151 9.17 -5.45 27.33
CA ALA A 151 10.13 -4.52 26.72
C ALA A 151 10.55 -4.95 25.30
N THR A 152 10.72 -6.26 25.08
CA THR A 152 10.98 -6.81 23.74
C THR A 152 9.80 -6.54 22.80
N GLY A 153 8.55 -6.72 23.27
CA GLY A 153 7.35 -6.38 22.49
C GLY A 153 7.31 -4.92 22.06
N HIS A 154 7.63 -4.00 22.98
CA HIS A 154 7.74 -2.57 22.64
C HIS A 154 8.83 -2.29 21.61
N ALA A 155 10.00 -2.92 21.72
CA ALA A 155 11.09 -2.78 20.76
C ALA A 155 10.70 -3.30 19.37
N LEU A 156 10.00 -4.44 19.30
CA LEU A 156 9.52 -5.02 18.04
C LEU A 156 8.54 -4.08 17.32
N ILE A 157 7.57 -3.50 18.03
CA ILE A 157 6.64 -2.55 17.40
C ILE A 157 7.41 -1.32 16.90
N LYS A 158 8.28 -0.71 17.73
CA LYS A 158 9.08 0.46 17.31
C LYS A 158 9.90 0.17 16.05
N ALA A 159 10.59 -0.98 16.02
CA ALA A 159 11.36 -1.39 14.87
C ALA A 159 10.48 -1.61 13.63
N SER A 160 9.33 -2.29 13.78
CA SER A 160 8.42 -2.55 12.66
C SER A 160 7.89 -1.25 12.04
N LEU A 161 7.46 -0.27 12.85
CA LEU A 161 6.93 1.00 12.36
C LEU A 161 8.00 1.81 11.60
N LEU A 162 9.25 1.82 12.09
CA LEU A 162 10.36 2.48 11.38
C LEU A 162 10.69 1.77 10.07
N LEU A 163 10.69 0.44 10.06
CA LEU A 163 10.91 -0.35 8.85
C LEU A 163 9.81 -0.14 7.81
N GLN A 164 8.53 0.00 8.22
CA GLN A 164 7.43 0.36 7.32
C GLN A 164 7.73 1.64 6.54
N VAL A 165 8.20 2.69 7.22
CA VAL A 165 8.57 3.96 6.57
C VAL A 165 9.72 3.77 5.58
N ILE A 166 10.75 3.01 5.96
CA ILE A 166 11.89 2.74 5.07
C ILE A 166 11.43 2.03 3.79
N VAL A 167 10.63 0.98 3.91
CA VAL A 167 10.11 0.22 2.76
C VAL A 167 9.25 1.11 1.86
N LEU A 168 8.38 1.93 2.45
CA LEU A 168 7.55 2.87 1.72
C LEU A 168 8.41 3.90 0.96
N VAL A 169 9.45 4.45 1.58
CA VAL A 169 10.38 5.38 0.94
C VAL A 169 11.11 4.70 -0.23
N LEU A 170 11.61 3.47 -0.04
CA LEU A 170 12.25 2.69 -1.11
C LEU A 170 11.29 2.43 -2.27
N PHE A 171 10.02 2.17 -1.98
CA PHE A 171 8.97 2.01 -2.99
C PHE A 171 8.75 3.30 -3.80
N VAL A 172 8.67 4.46 -3.13
CA VAL A 172 8.56 5.78 -3.80
C VAL A 172 9.80 6.06 -4.65
N VAL A 173 11.00 5.74 -4.16
CA VAL A 173 12.25 5.90 -4.92
C VAL A 173 12.21 5.05 -6.18
N LEU A 174 11.79 3.78 -6.10
CA LEU A 174 11.63 2.90 -7.26
C LEU A 174 10.67 3.50 -8.30
N ALA A 175 9.49 3.94 -7.86
CA ALA A 175 8.49 4.57 -8.74
C ALA A 175 9.04 5.85 -9.39
N THR A 176 9.77 6.67 -8.63
CA THR A 176 10.36 7.93 -9.08
C THR A 176 11.47 7.71 -10.09
N VAL A 177 12.34 6.72 -9.86
CA VAL A 177 13.40 6.34 -10.81
C VAL A 177 12.79 5.86 -12.12
N PHE A 178 11.78 4.99 -12.06
CA PHE A 178 11.04 4.55 -13.24
C PHE A 178 10.39 5.72 -13.98
N HIS A 179 9.70 6.60 -13.26
CA HIS A 179 9.05 7.77 -13.83
C HIS A 179 10.07 8.70 -14.52
N ARG A 180 11.19 8.99 -13.87
CA ARG A 180 12.28 9.80 -14.45
C ARG A 180 12.85 9.17 -15.72
N ARG A 181 13.05 7.85 -15.75
CA ARG A 181 13.51 7.13 -16.96
C ARG A 181 12.52 7.28 -18.12
N CYS A 182 11.21 7.20 -17.85
CA CYS A 182 10.19 7.39 -18.89
C CYS A 182 10.22 8.82 -19.46
N VAL A 183 10.28 9.83 -18.59
CA VAL A 183 10.28 11.25 -19.02
C VAL A 183 11.54 11.61 -19.81
N LEU A 184 12.71 11.15 -19.36
CA LEU A 184 13.99 11.43 -20.03
C LEU A 184 14.08 10.81 -21.42
N ASN A 185 13.40 9.68 -21.65
CA ASN A 185 13.37 8.99 -22.94
C ASN A 185 12.13 9.34 -23.78
N GLY A 186 11.38 10.39 -23.42
CA GLY A 186 10.30 10.93 -24.25
C GLY A 186 8.96 10.18 -24.17
N VAL A 187 8.78 9.25 -23.23
CA VAL A 187 7.51 8.53 -23.05
C VAL A 187 6.48 9.46 -22.38
N ARG A 188 5.66 10.12 -23.20
CA ARG A 188 4.62 11.07 -22.78
C ARG A 188 3.23 10.50 -23.00
N ASN A 189 2.83 9.57 -22.12
CA ASN A 189 1.51 8.94 -22.16
C ASN A 189 0.66 9.37 -20.95
N ASP A 190 -0.51 9.98 -21.20
CA ASP A 190 -1.39 10.52 -20.15
C ASP A 190 -1.90 9.44 -19.19
N ARG A 191 -2.09 8.20 -19.66
CA ARG A 191 -2.55 7.09 -18.84
C ARG A 191 -1.46 6.64 -17.85
N LEU A 192 -0.21 6.56 -18.33
CA LEU A 192 0.94 6.28 -17.49
C LEU A 192 1.10 7.33 -16.38
N GLN A 193 1.09 8.60 -16.78
CA GLN A 193 1.20 9.74 -15.87
C GLN A 193 0.07 9.76 -14.84
N SER A 194 -1.17 9.55 -15.28
CA SER A 194 -2.34 9.49 -14.40
C SER A 194 -2.27 8.34 -13.39
N SER A 195 -1.71 7.19 -13.79
CA SER A 195 -1.51 6.04 -12.90
C SER A 195 -0.45 6.32 -11.84
N LEU A 196 0.68 6.90 -12.24
CA LEU A 196 1.77 7.28 -11.33
C LEU A 196 1.33 8.37 -10.34
N ILE A 197 0.58 9.38 -10.78
CA ILE A 197 0.03 10.41 -9.89
C ILE A 197 -0.88 9.79 -8.83
N THR A 198 -1.77 8.87 -9.23
CA THR A 198 -2.65 8.17 -8.28
C THR A 198 -1.85 7.37 -7.27
N LEU A 199 -0.78 6.71 -7.73
CA LEU A 199 0.14 5.95 -6.87
C LEU A 199 0.84 6.87 -5.87
N TYR A 200 1.40 8.00 -6.32
CA TYR A 200 2.08 8.95 -5.43
C TYR A 200 1.14 9.52 -4.37
N ILE A 201 -0.06 9.95 -4.74
CA ILE A 201 -1.04 10.46 -3.78
C ILE A 201 -1.39 9.37 -2.74
N SER A 202 -1.67 8.15 -3.19
CA SER A 202 -1.97 7.01 -2.30
C SER A 202 -0.83 6.76 -1.33
N THR A 203 0.40 6.65 -1.83
CA THR A 203 1.59 6.38 -1.02
C THR A 203 1.89 7.53 -0.05
N THR A 204 1.66 8.78 -0.43
CA THR A 204 1.80 9.94 0.48
C THR A 204 0.77 9.90 1.62
N LEU A 205 -0.49 9.54 1.33
CA LEU A 205 -1.52 9.39 2.37
C LEU A 205 -1.19 8.26 3.35
N ILE A 206 -0.69 7.13 2.84
CA ILE A 206 -0.23 6.01 3.68
C ILE A 206 0.98 6.44 4.52
N LEU A 207 1.94 7.17 3.94
CA LEU A 207 3.10 7.67 4.68
C LEU A 207 2.69 8.61 5.82
N ALA A 208 1.78 9.55 5.56
CA ALA A 208 1.28 10.46 6.58
C ALA A 208 0.66 9.70 7.76
N ARG A 209 -0.14 8.67 7.46
CA ARG A 209 -0.69 7.75 8.46
C ARG A 209 0.40 7.00 9.22
N THR A 210 1.39 6.45 8.53
CA THR A 210 2.47 5.68 9.18
C THR A 210 3.31 6.57 10.11
N ILE A 211 3.55 7.82 9.73
CA ILE A 211 4.20 8.82 10.60
C ILE A 211 3.35 9.08 11.84
N TYR A 212 2.05 9.33 11.67
CA TYR A 212 1.13 9.49 12.80
C TYR A 212 1.17 8.26 13.73
N ARG A 213 1.14 7.06 13.15
CA ARG A 213 1.18 5.80 13.90
C ARG A 213 2.46 5.63 14.72
N ILE A 214 3.60 6.08 14.19
CA ILE A 214 4.86 6.16 14.94
C ILE A 214 4.70 7.09 16.14
N ILE A 215 4.25 8.33 15.91
CA ILE A 215 4.12 9.34 16.97
C ILE A 215 3.14 8.87 18.05
N GLU A 216 1.99 8.33 17.65
CA GLU A 216 0.98 7.78 18.55
C GLU A 216 1.56 6.63 19.40
N TYR A 217 2.23 5.66 18.78
CA TYR A 217 2.77 4.52 19.52
C TYR A 217 3.92 4.90 20.46
N PHE A 218 4.82 5.79 20.05
CA PHE A 218 5.88 6.29 20.94
C PHE A 218 5.29 7.05 22.12
N SER A 219 4.26 7.87 21.88
CA SER A 219 3.53 8.56 22.94
C SER A 219 2.88 7.59 23.93
N VAL A 220 2.28 6.49 23.46
CA VAL A 220 1.71 5.44 24.32
C VAL A 220 2.81 4.72 25.11
N ALA A 221 3.93 4.40 24.48
CA ALA A 221 5.04 3.69 25.12
C ALA A 221 5.77 4.50 26.19
N GLU A 222 5.64 5.83 26.17
CA GLU A 222 6.19 6.73 27.20
C GLU A 222 5.27 6.88 28.43
N LEU A 223 4.00 6.46 28.32
CA LEU A 223 3.06 6.52 29.44
C LEU A 223 3.49 5.55 30.54
N ARG A 224 3.87 6.10 31.69
CA ARG A 224 4.13 5.32 32.91
C ARG A 224 2.86 5.27 33.74
N TYR A 225 2.18 4.13 33.72
CA TYR A 225 1.09 3.85 34.64
C TYR A 225 1.64 3.60 36.05
N GLY A 226 1.12 4.31 37.04
CA GLY A 226 1.52 4.15 38.44
C GLY A 226 0.74 5.05 39.40
N PRO A 227 0.89 4.86 40.73
CA PRO A 227 0.28 5.73 41.72
C PRO A 227 0.83 7.16 41.55
N GLY A 228 -0.05 8.10 41.18
CA GLY A 228 0.32 9.49 40.84
C GLY A 228 0.31 9.81 39.34
N PHE A 229 -0.22 8.92 38.49
CA PHE A 229 -0.48 9.24 37.08
C PHE A 229 -1.45 10.42 36.98
N ASP A 230 -0.96 11.56 36.49
CA ASP A 230 -1.79 12.71 36.17
C ASP A 230 -2.24 12.60 34.71
N PRO A 231 -3.54 12.40 34.42
CA PRO A 231 -4.06 12.34 33.06
C PRO A 231 -3.82 13.63 32.25
N SER A 232 -3.47 14.74 32.90
CA SER A 232 -3.12 16.00 32.22
C SER A 232 -1.79 15.91 31.44
N THR A 233 -0.90 14.99 31.84
CA THR A 233 0.45 14.80 31.25
C THR A 233 0.44 13.91 30.01
N ILE A 234 -0.70 13.30 29.67
CA ILE A 234 -0.84 12.48 28.45
C ILE A 234 -0.60 13.37 27.23
N ASN A 235 0.27 12.91 26.32
CA ASN A 235 0.52 13.60 25.06
C ASN A 235 -0.81 13.87 24.32
N PRO A 236 -1.06 15.10 23.84
CA PRO A 236 -2.28 15.48 23.12
C PRO A 236 -2.68 14.51 22.01
N VAL A 237 -1.70 13.89 21.33
CA VAL A 237 -1.91 12.93 20.23
C VAL A 237 -2.74 11.72 20.68
N VAL A 238 -2.51 11.22 21.90
CA VAL A 238 -3.24 10.06 22.46
C VAL A 238 -4.46 10.53 23.26
N ARG A 239 -4.38 11.72 23.86
CA ARG A 239 -5.44 12.29 24.70
C ARG A 239 -6.68 12.70 23.90
N TYR A 240 -6.49 13.24 22.69
CA TYR A 240 -7.59 13.74 21.88
C TYR A 240 -7.90 12.80 20.72
N GLU A 241 -9.11 12.26 20.71
CA GLU A 241 -9.54 11.30 19.68
C GLU A 241 -9.55 11.87 18.25
N TRP A 242 -9.69 13.19 18.10
CA TRP A 242 -9.78 13.79 16.76
C TRP A 242 -8.50 13.56 15.94
N PHE A 243 -7.33 13.41 16.58
CA PHE A 243 -6.08 13.07 15.89
C PHE A 243 -6.20 11.73 15.16
N PHE A 244 -6.76 10.71 15.81
CA PHE A 244 -7.05 9.42 15.20
C PHE A 244 -8.01 9.57 14.00
N TYR A 245 -9.11 10.32 14.15
CA TYR A 245 -10.04 10.49 13.04
C TYR A 245 -9.44 11.24 11.84
N VAL A 246 -8.53 12.19 12.06
CA VAL A 246 -7.91 12.96 10.96
C VAL A 246 -6.76 12.17 10.32
N PHE A 247 -5.80 11.71 11.12
CA PHE A 247 -4.54 11.15 10.64
C PHE A 247 -4.54 9.63 10.46
N GLU A 248 -5.55 8.93 10.97
CA GLU A 248 -5.76 7.51 10.68
C GLU A 248 -6.97 7.34 9.75
N ALA A 249 -8.16 7.80 10.17
CA ALA A 249 -9.40 7.49 9.49
C ALA A 249 -9.60 8.30 8.19
N ALA A 250 -9.49 9.62 8.25
CA ALA A 250 -9.79 10.51 7.12
C ALA A 250 -8.79 10.34 5.99
N VAL A 251 -7.49 10.26 6.27
CA VAL A 251 -6.47 10.00 5.23
C VAL A 251 -6.71 8.67 4.52
N MET A 252 -7.13 7.62 5.23
CA MET A 252 -7.45 6.33 4.61
C MET A 252 -8.76 6.37 3.84
N LEU A 253 -9.77 7.09 4.35
CA LEU A 253 -11.02 7.31 3.62
C LEU A 253 -10.76 8.06 2.31
N ILE A 254 -10.02 9.17 2.35
CA ILE A 254 -9.60 9.92 1.15
C ILE A 254 -8.89 9.00 0.16
N ASN A 255 -8.01 8.11 0.64
CA ASN A 255 -7.33 7.16 -0.23
C ASN A 255 -8.31 6.20 -0.93
N THR A 256 -9.24 5.58 -0.19
CA THR A 256 -10.23 4.66 -0.78
C THR A 256 -11.17 5.36 -1.76
N VAL A 257 -11.64 6.57 -1.44
CA VAL A 257 -12.49 7.37 -2.33
C VAL A 257 -11.71 7.78 -3.58
N MET A 258 -10.44 8.17 -3.44
CA MET A 258 -9.58 8.47 -4.58
C MET A 258 -9.48 7.26 -5.53
N PHE A 259 -9.32 6.04 -5.03
CA PHE A 259 -9.29 4.84 -5.88
C PHE A 259 -10.64 4.56 -6.56
N ASN A 260 -11.76 4.95 -5.96
CA ASN A 260 -13.06 4.88 -6.64
C ASN A 260 -13.17 5.89 -7.79
N VAL A 261 -12.64 7.11 -7.61
CA VAL A 261 -12.67 8.14 -8.65
C VAL A 261 -11.62 7.86 -9.74
N ARG A 262 -10.40 7.51 -9.35
CA ARG A 262 -9.23 7.26 -10.21
C ARG A 262 -8.97 5.76 -10.34
N HIS A 263 -10.02 5.01 -10.65
CA HIS A 263 -9.94 3.55 -10.70
C HIS A 263 -8.80 3.07 -11.62
N PRO A 264 -7.84 2.23 -11.15
CA PRO A 264 -6.64 1.86 -11.92
C PRO A 264 -6.93 1.30 -13.31
N ARG A 265 -8.07 0.61 -13.47
CA ARG A 265 -8.57 0.08 -14.75
C ARG A 265 -8.81 1.12 -15.84
N ARG A 266 -9.03 2.39 -15.50
CA ARG A 266 -9.21 3.48 -16.48
C ARG A 266 -7.91 3.84 -17.19
N TYR A 267 -6.78 3.56 -16.55
CA TYR A 267 -5.46 3.96 -17.02
C TYR A 267 -4.59 2.77 -17.40
N LEU A 268 -4.80 1.59 -16.78
CA LEU A 268 -3.99 0.40 -17.04
C LEU A 268 -4.75 -0.66 -17.85
N PRO A 269 -4.04 -1.36 -18.77
CA PRO A 269 -4.63 -2.42 -19.58
C PRO A 269 -5.07 -3.63 -18.75
N LYS A 270 -5.90 -4.49 -19.35
CA LYS A 270 -6.50 -5.65 -18.64
C LYS A 270 -5.48 -6.75 -18.42
N SER A 271 -4.64 -6.97 -19.41
CA SER A 271 -3.65 -8.04 -19.46
C SER A 271 -2.26 -7.49 -19.16
N ASN A 272 -1.44 -8.26 -18.44
CA ASN A 272 0.00 -7.98 -18.26
C ASN A 272 0.82 -8.13 -19.55
N LYS A 273 0.19 -8.64 -20.62
CA LYS A 273 0.84 -8.80 -21.92
C LYS A 273 0.81 -7.52 -22.75
N ILE A 274 -0.07 -6.57 -22.42
CA ILE A 274 -0.20 -5.32 -23.17
C ILE A 274 0.82 -4.34 -22.62
N TYR A 275 1.72 -3.88 -23.49
CA TYR A 275 2.74 -2.87 -23.18
C TYR A 275 2.71 -1.75 -24.22
N LEU A 276 3.21 -0.58 -23.84
CA LEU A 276 3.34 0.57 -24.73
C LEU A 276 4.56 0.36 -25.63
N ALA A 277 4.43 0.53 -26.94
CA ALA A 277 5.58 0.48 -27.85
C ALA A 277 6.56 1.63 -27.57
N PRO A 278 7.81 1.55 -28.05
CA PRO A 278 8.81 2.61 -27.86
C PRO A 278 8.42 3.96 -28.47
N ASP A 279 7.41 3.99 -29.34
CA ASP A 279 6.79 5.22 -29.87
C ASP A 279 6.02 6.03 -28.80
N GLY A 280 5.76 5.44 -27.63
CA GLY A 280 5.05 6.08 -26.52
C GLY A 280 3.53 6.18 -26.72
N VAL A 281 2.98 5.62 -27.79
CA VAL A 281 1.57 5.78 -28.19
C VAL A 281 0.86 4.44 -28.43
N THR A 282 1.50 3.49 -29.11
CA THR A 282 0.84 2.26 -29.56
C THR A 282 0.85 1.19 -28.46
N GLU A 283 -0.32 0.64 -28.11
CA GLU A 283 -0.40 -0.52 -27.21
C GLU A 283 -0.23 -1.82 -27.99
N VAL A 284 0.73 -2.67 -27.61
CA VAL A 284 1.07 -3.93 -28.29
C VAL A 284 0.92 -5.10 -27.33
N GLU A 285 0.38 -6.22 -27.81
CA GLU A 285 0.34 -7.48 -27.04
C GLU A 285 1.64 -8.27 -27.25
N GLY A 286 2.41 -8.44 -26.18
CA GLY A 286 3.63 -9.22 -26.14
C GLY A 286 3.44 -10.67 -25.66
N PRO A 287 4.51 -11.49 -25.72
CA PRO A 287 4.48 -12.88 -25.25
C PRO A 287 4.24 -13.01 -23.73
N GLY A 288 4.41 -11.90 -22.99
CA GLY A 288 4.31 -11.81 -21.53
C GLY A 288 5.67 -11.89 -20.85
N PHE A 289 5.82 -11.16 -19.73
CA PHE A 289 7.06 -11.11 -18.94
C PHE A 289 7.11 -12.31 -17.97
N LYS A 290 7.82 -13.38 -18.33
CA LYS A 290 8.07 -14.55 -17.46
C LYS A 290 9.51 -14.54 -16.96
N ASP A 291 9.70 -14.64 -15.64
CA ASP A 291 11.02 -14.83 -15.04
C ASP A 291 11.30 -16.35 -14.96
N PRO A 292 12.36 -16.87 -15.61
CA PRO A 292 12.70 -18.29 -15.54
C PRO A 292 13.33 -18.70 -14.20
N ARG A 293 13.69 -17.75 -13.33
CA ARG A 293 14.40 -18.02 -12.07
C ARG A 293 13.46 -18.55 -10.98
N PRO A 294 13.95 -19.44 -10.09
CA PRO A 294 13.16 -19.94 -8.97
C PRO A 294 12.80 -18.81 -7.99
N PHE A 295 11.61 -18.92 -7.37
CA PHE A 295 11.04 -17.90 -6.49
C PHE A 295 12.02 -17.38 -5.42
N TRP A 296 12.74 -18.27 -4.73
CA TRP A 296 13.70 -17.88 -3.69
C TRP A 296 14.84 -17.00 -4.20
N GLN A 297 15.33 -17.26 -5.42
CA GLN A 297 16.36 -16.44 -6.04
C GLN A 297 15.82 -15.05 -6.38
N THR A 298 14.59 -14.95 -6.88
CA THR A 298 13.94 -13.67 -7.17
C THR A 298 13.66 -12.85 -5.91
N LEU A 299 13.50 -13.52 -4.77
CA LEU A 299 13.24 -12.90 -3.49
C LEU A 299 14.51 -12.29 -2.88
N ILE A 300 15.63 -13.01 -2.97
CA ILE A 300 16.94 -12.60 -2.44
C ILE A 300 17.62 -11.56 -3.35
N ASP A 301 17.50 -11.71 -4.67
CA ASP A 301 18.07 -10.78 -5.66
C ASP A 301 16.99 -10.25 -6.63
N PRO A 302 16.17 -9.27 -6.16
CA PRO A 302 15.06 -8.75 -6.95
C PRO A 302 15.51 -7.89 -8.14
N PHE A 303 16.69 -7.27 -8.06
CA PHE A 303 17.27 -6.46 -9.13
C PHE A 303 18.08 -7.29 -10.15
N ASP A 304 18.22 -8.61 -9.96
CA ASP A 304 19.08 -9.48 -10.77
C ASP A 304 20.54 -8.99 -10.88
N THR A 305 21.09 -8.52 -9.76
CA THR A 305 22.49 -8.06 -9.70
C THR A 305 23.47 -9.18 -10.06
N ILE A 306 23.16 -10.44 -9.72
CA ILE A 306 23.98 -11.60 -10.03
C ILE A 306 23.86 -11.97 -11.52
N GLY A 307 22.67 -11.91 -12.10
CA GLY A 307 22.47 -12.15 -13.55
C GLY A 307 23.07 -11.05 -14.42
N LEU A 308 22.99 -9.79 -13.98
CA LEU A 308 23.61 -8.63 -14.63
C LEU A 308 25.14 -8.73 -14.68
N THR A 309 25.76 -9.26 -13.61
CA THR A 309 27.21 -9.45 -13.54
C THR A 309 27.69 -10.70 -14.28
N THR A 310 26.86 -11.74 -14.40
CA THR A 310 27.20 -12.99 -15.11
C THR A 310 26.76 -13.02 -16.57
N GLY A 311 25.98 -12.03 -17.03
CA GLY A 311 25.58 -11.84 -18.43
C GLY A 311 24.50 -12.82 -18.95
N LYS A 312 24.00 -13.75 -18.11
CA LYS A 312 23.14 -14.87 -18.54
C LYS A 312 21.63 -14.59 -18.66
N GLY A 313 21.16 -13.36 -18.43
CA GLY A 313 19.72 -13.04 -18.36
C GLY A 313 19.10 -12.24 -19.52
N ARG A 314 19.89 -11.84 -20.53
CA ARG A 314 19.51 -10.70 -21.41
C ARG A 314 18.52 -10.99 -22.54
N GLU A 315 18.36 -12.23 -23.01
CA GLU A 315 17.62 -12.50 -24.26
C GLU A 315 16.09 -12.56 -24.09
N THR A 316 15.57 -13.14 -23.00
CA THR A 316 14.10 -13.16 -22.75
C THR A 316 13.54 -11.83 -22.28
N GLU A 317 14.40 -10.93 -21.79
CA GLU A 317 13.95 -9.67 -21.19
C GLU A 317 13.60 -8.60 -22.22
N ARG A 318 14.10 -8.64 -23.47
CA ARG A 318 13.95 -7.54 -24.45
C ARG A 318 13.07 -7.87 -25.65
N PHE A 319 11.97 -8.60 -25.48
CA PHE A 319 11.07 -8.94 -26.61
C PHE A 319 10.49 -7.71 -27.34
N TRP A 320 10.51 -6.53 -26.71
CA TRP A 320 10.12 -5.28 -27.35
C TRP A 320 11.05 -4.86 -28.48
N GLU A 321 12.32 -5.31 -28.50
CA GLU A 321 13.27 -5.05 -29.59
C GLU A 321 12.97 -5.95 -30.81
N THR A 322 12.51 -7.19 -30.58
CA THR A 322 12.23 -8.16 -31.65
C THR A 322 11.00 -7.79 -32.49
N ASN A 323 9.98 -7.20 -31.84
CA ASN A 323 8.79 -6.68 -32.52
C ASN A 323 9.08 -5.39 -33.29
N ASP A 324 10.01 -4.56 -32.80
CA ASP A 324 10.41 -3.32 -33.48
C ASP A 324 11.09 -3.63 -34.82
N ASP A 325 11.91 -4.69 -34.88
CA ASP A 325 12.48 -5.19 -36.13
C ASP A 325 11.42 -5.68 -37.11
N THR A 326 10.39 -6.38 -36.65
CA THR A 326 9.31 -6.85 -37.55
C THR A 326 8.45 -5.70 -38.07
N THR A 327 8.19 -4.71 -37.23
CA THR A 327 7.42 -3.50 -37.58
C THR A 327 8.20 -2.61 -38.55
N LYS A 328 9.51 -2.43 -38.31
CA LYS A 328 10.44 -1.74 -39.23
C LYS A 328 10.57 -2.48 -40.55
N ARG A 329 10.71 -3.81 -40.55
CA ARG A 329 10.78 -4.64 -41.78
C ARG A 329 9.52 -4.51 -42.63
N ASN A 330 8.34 -4.51 -42.01
CA ASN A 330 7.09 -4.33 -42.73
C ASN A 330 6.95 -2.91 -43.28
N SER A 331 7.31 -1.85 -42.53
CA SER A 331 7.27 -0.48 -43.05
C SER A 331 8.29 -0.22 -44.17
N GLY A 332 9.45 -0.90 -44.13
CA GLY A 332 10.47 -0.82 -45.18
C GLY A 332 10.03 -1.52 -46.47
N ARG A 333 9.32 -2.65 -46.35
CA ARG A 333 8.79 -3.41 -47.50
C ARG A 333 7.65 -2.66 -48.19
N THR A 334 6.79 -1.95 -47.44
CA THR A 334 5.75 -1.10 -48.04
C THR A 334 6.33 0.13 -48.75
N LYS A 335 7.52 0.60 -48.39
CA LYS A 335 8.19 1.70 -49.11
C LYS A 335 8.93 1.24 -50.37
N SER A 336 9.55 0.06 -50.36
CA SER A 336 10.23 -0.49 -51.56
C SER A 336 9.25 -0.86 -52.68
N ASP A 337 8.04 -1.27 -52.32
CA ASP A 337 7.02 -1.72 -53.29
C ASP A 337 6.23 -0.54 -53.89
N VAL A 338 6.46 0.70 -53.43
CA VAL A 338 5.84 1.94 -53.97
C VAL A 338 6.80 2.72 -54.87
N GLU A 339 8.11 2.45 -54.82
CA GLU A 339 9.11 3.07 -55.73
C GLU A 339 9.38 2.25 -57.01
N THR A 340 8.60 1.20 -57.28
CA THR A 340 8.74 0.33 -58.48
C THR A 340 7.51 0.23 -59.37
N VAL A 341 6.63 1.25 -59.37
CA VAL A 341 5.54 1.37 -60.36
C VAL A 341 5.65 2.66 -61.15
#